data_AF-A0A5A7NWM6-F1
#
_entry.id   AF-A0A5A7NWM6-F1
#
_cell.length_a   1.000
_cell.length_b   1.000
_cell.length_c   1.000
_cell.angle_alpha   90.00
_cell.angle_beta   90.00
_cell.angle_gamma   90.00
#
_symmetry.space_group_name_H-M   'P 1'
#
loop_
_entity.id
_entity.type
_entity.pdbx_description
1 polymer ?
#
loop_
_entity_poly.entity_id
_entity_poly.type
_entity_poly.pdbx_seq_one_letter_code
_entity_poly.pdbx_strand_id
1 'polypeptide(L)'
;MHNQVALSLKSNYALFSSSSAKTHQSPRSSPSVARMDFCHNWVLKCRGTEIPAAKQHLNSPSFSRGSVVDDRSTSAGVKDVDVATIGNLCVDIVLSVPKLPPKSLDERKSYMEELSKSPPDKEFWEAGGNSNMAIAAARLGLRVVSIGHVGSEIYGRFLLDVLNDEGIGMVEMDEHKLQSDVIETLSTSYETLLCWVLVDPLQRHGFCSRSDFSEEPAFSWMNSLSIEAKMAIRRSKIIFCNGYGFDELSPKLLMSVLDYAVEVGTSVFFDPGPRGKSLINGTPEERKALDKFLRMSDVLLLTSEEAESLTRTEDPILAGQELLRKGIRTKWVIIKMGPKGSILITPSSISCAPGFKVNVMDTVGCGDSFVAAIAFGFIHKLPLVYTLTIANAVGAATAMGCGAGRNVAHLNQVKELLRRSNLNEDENFWENLLKEHLDDLETMVLTKASVNGFNNRLKRASLQKVVCELLPKLEHAQANQVGAC
;
A
#
# COMPACT_ATOMS: atom_id res chain seq x y z
N MET A 1 27.90 -5.11 0.91
CA MET A 1 28.25 -6.37 0.22
C MET A 1 27.01 -7.22 -0.05
N HIS A 2 26.21 -6.86 -1.06
CA HIS A 2 25.10 -7.69 -1.54
C HIS A 2 25.11 -7.66 -3.08
N ASN A 3 25.81 -8.63 -3.67
CA ASN A 3 25.72 -8.93 -5.10
C ASN A 3 24.72 -10.07 -5.28
N GLN A 4 23.70 -9.85 -6.10
CA GLN A 4 22.93 -10.88 -6.79
C GLN A 4 23.17 -10.67 -8.29
N VAL A 5 23.70 -11.71 -8.95
CA VAL A 5 23.94 -11.76 -10.39
C VAL A 5 22.96 -12.78 -10.96
N ALA A 6 22.22 -12.38 -11.99
CA ALA A 6 21.21 -13.16 -12.67
C ALA A 6 21.83 -14.05 -13.75
N LEU A 7 21.38 -15.30 -13.84
CA LEU A 7 21.51 -16.14 -15.03
C LEU A 7 20.18 -16.87 -15.26
N SER A 8 19.61 -16.61 -16.43
CA SER A 8 18.37 -17.17 -16.98
C SER A 8 18.60 -18.62 -17.42
N LEU A 9 17.59 -19.49 -17.25
CA LEU A 9 17.21 -20.56 -18.21
C LEU A 9 15.92 -21.30 -17.78
N LYS A 10 14.90 -21.14 -18.64
CA LYS A 10 13.69 -21.94 -18.99
C LYS A 10 13.13 -23.09 -18.11
N SER A 11 11.81 -22.96 -17.90
CA SER A 11 10.72 -23.95 -18.07
C SER A 11 10.26 -24.83 -16.89
N ASN A 12 9.02 -24.53 -16.47
CA ASN A 12 7.92 -25.38 -15.94
C ASN A 12 8.19 -26.24 -14.70
N TYR A 13 7.37 -26.07 -13.64
CA TYR A 13 6.40 -27.06 -13.13
C TYR A 13 5.79 -26.63 -11.79
N ALA A 14 4.56 -27.11 -11.57
CA ALA A 14 3.66 -26.84 -10.45
C ALA A 14 4.24 -27.31 -9.10
N LEU A 15 4.53 -26.35 -8.23
CA LEU A 15 4.57 -26.57 -6.78
C LEU A 15 3.18 -26.19 -6.26
N PHE A 16 2.65 -26.94 -5.28
CA PHE A 16 1.29 -26.86 -4.73
C PHE A 16 0.23 -27.68 -5.49
N SER A 17 0.29 -29.00 -5.34
CA SER A 17 -0.93 -29.81 -5.20
C SER A 17 -0.65 -30.94 -4.21
N SER A 18 -1.40 -30.97 -3.11
CA SER A 18 -1.34 -32.06 -2.13
C SER A 18 -1.97 -33.31 -2.73
N SER A 19 -1.19 -34.40 -2.82
CA SER A 19 -1.67 -35.70 -3.27
C SER A 19 -2.47 -36.44 -2.19
N SER A 20 -3.34 -37.30 -2.70
CA SER A 20 -4.50 -37.93 -2.09
C SER A 20 -4.22 -39.04 -1.07
N ALA A 21 -5.15 -39.11 -0.11
CA ALA A 21 -5.79 -40.29 0.48
C ALA A 21 -4.97 -41.60 0.60
N LYS A 22 -4.60 -41.94 1.83
CA LYS A 22 -4.37 -43.33 2.23
C LYS A 22 -5.61 -43.91 2.88
N THR A 23 -6.15 -44.93 2.22
CA THR A 23 -7.17 -45.86 2.69
C THR A 23 -6.72 -46.60 3.95
N HIS A 24 -7.46 -46.47 5.04
CA HIS A 24 -7.46 -47.45 6.12
C HIS A 24 -8.90 -47.89 6.42
N GLN A 25 -9.17 -49.17 6.13
CA GLN A 25 -10.37 -49.87 6.56
C GLN A 25 -10.32 -50.08 8.08
N SER A 26 -11.43 -49.81 8.77
CA SER A 26 -11.76 -50.48 10.03
C SER A 26 -13.29 -50.56 10.19
N PRO A 27 -13.80 -51.53 10.98
CA PRO A 27 -15.15 -52.08 10.81
C PRO A 27 -16.24 -51.40 11.65
N ARG A 28 -17.47 -51.66 11.21
CA ARG A 28 -18.78 -51.31 11.78
C ARG A 28 -18.88 -51.37 13.31
N SER A 29 -19.50 -50.36 13.90
CA SER A 29 -20.65 -50.52 14.82
C SER A 29 -21.38 -49.19 15.03
N SER A 30 -22.70 -49.23 14.85
CA SER A 30 -23.68 -48.21 15.24
C SER A 30 -24.16 -48.52 16.68
N PRO A 31 -24.72 -47.54 17.44
CA PRO A 31 -26.13 -47.18 17.28
C PRO A 31 -26.56 -45.72 17.58
N SER A 32 -27.64 -45.35 16.87
CA SER A 32 -28.83 -44.55 17.25
C SER A 32 -28.79 -43.12 17.85
N VAL A 33 -29.26 -42.18 17.02
CA VAL A 33 -30.45 -41.29 17.15
C VAL A 33 -30.68 -40.47 18.43
N ALA A 34 -30.70 -39.14 18.26
CA ALA A 34 -31.74 -38.27 18.82
C ALA A 34 -32.05 -37.13 17.83
N ARG A 35 -33.32 -37.08 17.37
CA ARG A 35 -33.94 -35.99 16.62
C ARG A 35 -34.41 -34.91 17.61
N MET A 36 -34.26 -33.65 17.24
CA MET A 36 -35.19 -32.59 17.68
C MET A 36 -35.38 -31.56 16.57
N ASP A 37 -36.58 -31.05 16.53
CA ASP A 37 -37.36 -30.61 15.37
C ASP A 37 -37.60 -29.08 15.42
N PHE A 38 -37.67 -28.46 14.23
CA PHE A 38 -38.38 -27.21 13.84
C PHE A 38 -37.97 -25.84 14.42
N CYS A 39 -37.77 -24.82 13.57
CA CYS A 39 -38.87 -23.97 13.06
C CYS A 39 -38.42 -22.90 12.02
N HIS A 40 -39.42 -22.38 11.29
CA HIS A 40 -39.41 -21.68 10.01
C HIS A 40 -39.05 -20.16 9.99
N ASN A 41 -38.58 -19.73 8.81
CA ASN A 41 -38.81 -18.47 8.07
C ASN A 41 -39.39 -17.25 8.81
N TRP A 42 -38.70 -16.11 8.68
CA TRP A 42 -39.33 -14.79 8.67
C TRP A 42 -38.90 -13.97 7.43
N VAL A 43 -39.85 -13.80 6.51
CA VAL A 43 -39.85 -12.82 5.42
C VAL A 43 -40.75 -11.67 5.87
N LEU A 44 -40.22 -10.44 5.94
CA LEU A 44 -41.01 -9.25 6.22
C LEU A 44 -41.16 -8.40 4.94
N LYS A 45 -42.40 -8.29 4.47
CA LYS A 45 -42.92 -7.35 3.46
C LYS A 45 -43.89 -6.39 4.17
N CYS A 46 -43.73 -5.08 4.00
CA CYS A 46 -44.78 -4.04 4.11
C CYS A 46 -44.40 -2.92 3.12
N ARG A 47 -45.15 -2.68 2.01
CA ARG A 47 -46.26 -1.69 1.83
C ARG A 47 -45.96 -0.35 2.53
N GLY A 48 -45.90 0.82 1.90
CA GLY A 48 -46.59 1.35 0.72
C GLY A 48 -47.47 2.52 1.17
N THR A 49 -47.05 3.77 0.90
CA THR A 49 -47.85 4.98 1.14
C THR A 49 -47.64 5.98 0.00
N GLU A 50 -48.67 6.18 -0.82
CA GLU A 50 -48.85 7.29 -1.77
C GLU A 50 -49.45 8.50 -1.02
N ILE A 51 -49.20 9.77 -1.40
CA ILE A 51 -50.01 10.68 -2.29
C ILE A 51 -49.54 12.14 -1.91
N PRO A 52 -49.70 13.26 -2.68
CA PRO A 52 -50.05 13.49 -4.10
C PRO A 52 -49.06 14.38 -4.90
N ALA A 53 -49.22 14.32 -6.23
CA ALA A 53 -48.70 15.28 -7.21
C ALA A 53 -49.51 16.59 -7.27
N ALA A 54 -48.84 17.71 -7.57
CA ALA A 54 -49.46 18.94 -8.04
C ALA A 54 -48.94 19.29 -9.45
N LYS A 55 -49.88 19.58 -10.37
CA LYS A 55 -49.66 19.87 -11.79
C LYS A 55 -49.35 21.35 -12.03
N GLN A 56 -48.38 21.55 -12.93
CA GLN A 56 -48.30 22.51 -14.05
C GLN A 56 -48.52 24.00 -13.81
N HIS A 57 -47.56 24.82 -14.28
CA HIS A 57 -47.85 25.89 -15.23
C HIS A 57 -46.65 26.18 -16.14
N LEU A 58 -46.87 26.07 -17.45
CA LEU A 58 -45.98 26.59 -18.50
C LEU A 58 -46.00 28.12 -18.45
N ASN A 59 -44.82 28.73 -18.62
CA ASN A 59 -44.65 30.02 -19.28
C ASN A 59 -43.25 30.08 -19.88
N SER A 60 -43.16 30.16 -21.21
CA SER A 60 -41.97 30.60 -21.93
C SER A 60 -42.00 32.13 -22.06
N PRO A 61 -40.83 32.79 -22.04
CA PRO A 61 -40.52 33.60 -23.21
C PRO A 61 -39.03 33.63 -23.61
N SER A 62 -38.86 33.61 -24.94
CA SER A 62 -37.90 34.33 -25.79
C SER A 62 -36.40 34.40 -25.46
N PHE A 63 -35.63 33.95 -26.45
CA PHE A 63 -34.22 34.24 -26.73
C PHE A 63 -33.75 35.68 -26.47
N SER A 64 -32.58 35.81 -25.84
CA SER A 64 -31.64 36.92 -26.07
C SER A 64 -30.20 36.42 -26.01
N ARG A 65 -29.42 36.72 -27.06
CA ARG A 65 -27.98 36.40 -27.23
C ARG A 65 -27.12 37.03 -26.12
N GLY A 66 -26.14 36.29 -25.63
CA GLY A 66 -25.02 36.87 -24.87
C GLY A 66 -24.04 35.86 -24.27
N SER A 67 -22.79 35.92 -24.75
CA SER A 67 -21.53 35.38 -24.21
C SER A 67 -21.38 33.87 -24.00
N VAL A 68 -20.54 33.30 -24.86
CA VAL A 68 -19.76 32.08 -24.65
C VAL A 68 -18.94 32.22 -23.36
N VAL A 69 -19.23 31.38 -22.37
CA VAL A 69 -18.27 30.99 -21.34
C VAL A 69 -18.14 29.48 -21.46
N ASP A 70 -16.93 29.05 -21.80
CA ASP A 70 -16.54 27.66 -22.00
C ASP A 70 -16.56 26.94 -20.64
N ASP A 71 -17.73 26.44 -20.24
CA ASP A 71 -17.89 25.63 -19.04
C ASP A 71 -17.52 24.18 -19.36
N ARG A 72 -16.21 23.92 -19.49
CA ARG A 72 -15.65 22.57 -19.33
C ARG A 72 -15.42 22.27 -17.85
N SER A 73 -16.45 22.43 -17.03
CA SER A 73 -16.54 21.73 -15.75
C SER A 73 -16.86 20.28 -16.05
N THR A 74 -15.81 19.47 -16.25
CA THR A 74 -15.93 18.02 -16.11
C THR A 74 -16.56 17.76 -14.76
N SER A 75 -17.75 17.18 -14.72
CA SER A 75 -18.42 16.81 -13.49
C SER A 75 -17.54 15.79 -12.75
N ALA A 76 -16.65 16.29 -11.89
CA ALA A 76 -15.83 15.45 -11.03
C ALA A 76 -16.81 14.67 -10.16
N GLY A 77 -16.96 13.37 -10.46
CA GLY A 77 -17.80 12.50 -9.64
C GLY A 77 -17.35 12.61 -8.18
N VAL A 78 -18.30 12.55 -7.25
CA VAL A 78 -18.01 12.62 -5.82
C VAL A 78 -16.99 11.52 -5.48
N LYS A 79 -15.80 11.93 -5.01
CA LYS A 79 -14.75 11.01 -4.55
C LYS A 79 -14.95 10.72 -3.06
N ASP A 80 -15.53 9.57 -2.76
CA ASP A 80 -15.91 9.15 -1.41
C ASP A 80 -15.06 8.00 -0.86
N VAL A 81 -14.02 7.57 -1.58
CA VAL A 81 -12.95 6.73 -1.05
C VAL A 81 -11.68 7.57 -0.93
N ASP A 82 -10.97 7.47 0.19
CA ASP A 82 -9.74 8.22 0.39
C ASP A 82 -8.57 7.56 -0.35
N VAL A 83 -8.40 6.26 -0.16
CA VAL A 83 -7.30 5.49 -0.76
C VAL A 83 -7.84 4.19 -1.35
N ALA A 84 -7.47 3.91 -2.61
CA ALA A 84 -7.49 2.57 -3.15
C ALA A 84 -6.06 1.99 -3.21
N THR A 85 -5.89 0.69 -2.98
CA THR A 85 -4.67 -0.05 -3.33
C THR A 85 -4.96 -0.98 -4.52
N ILE A 86 -3.94 -1.33 -5.31
CA ILE A 86 -4.09 -2.28 -6.44
C ILE A 86 -3.09 -3.44 -6.34
N GLY A 87 -3.60 -4.67 -6.38
CA GLY A 87 -2.83 -5.90 -6.28
C GLY A 87 -2.01 -6.00 -4.99
N ASN A 88 -1.03 -6.90 -5.02
CA ASN A 88 -0.12 -7.29 -3.96
C ASN A 88 -0.84 -7.58 -2.64
N LEU A 89 -1.92 -8.35 -2.72
CA LEU A 89 -2.66 -8.87 -1.57
C LEU A 89 -2.15 -10.29 -1.27
N CYS A 90 -1.42 -10.44 -0.17
CA CYS A 90 -0.85 -11.74 0.20
C CYS A 90 -1.06 -12.04 1.70
N VAL A 91 -0.89 -13.32 2.04
CA VAL A 91 -0.71 -13.75 3.42
C VAL A 91 0.79 -13.94 3.67
N ASP A 92 1.30 -13.21 4.65
CA ASP A 92 2.65 -13.37 5.16
C ASP A 92 2.66 -14.53 6.16
N ILE A 93 3.48 -15.54 5.89
CA ILE A 93 3.75 -16.66 6.80
C ILE A 93 5.04 -16.32 7.55
N VAL A 94 4.90 -15.89 8.82
CA VAL A 94 6.01 -15.39 9.63
C VAL A 94 6.62 -16.52 10.45
N LEU A 95 7.89 -16.84 10.20
CA LEU A 95 8.57 -17.95 10.86
C LEU A 95 9.97 -17.59 11.34
N SER A 96 10.27 -17.97 12.58
CA SER A 96 11.66 -18.00 13.05
C SER A 96 12.39 -19.21 12.48
N VAL A 97 13.53 -18.98 11.82
CA VAL A 97 14.35 -20.01 11.19
C VAL A 97 15.78 -19.95 11.72
N PRO A 98 16.51 -21.08 11.81
CA PRO A 98 17.89 -21.07 12.29
C PRO A 98 18.85 -20.31 11.36
N LYS A 99 18.52 -20.26 10.06
CA LYS A 99 19.26 -19.55 9.02
C LYS A 99 18.31 -19.11 7.91
N LEU A 100 18.59 -17.95 7.33
CA LEU A 100 17.87 -17.47 6.14
C LEU A 100 18.11 -18.37 4.92
N PRO A 101 17.21 -18.35 3.93
CA PRO A 101 17.36 -19.16 2.73
C PRO A 101 18.68 -18.90 2.00
N PRO A 102 19.30 -19.95 1.43
CA PRO A 102 20.54 -19.82 0.71
C PRO A 102 20.37 -19.01 -0.58
N LYS A 103 21.49 -18.45 -1.07
CA LYS A 103 21.49 -17.65 -2.31
C LYS A 103 21.23 -18.50 -3.56
N SER A 104 21.76 -19.72 -3.61
CA SER A 104 21.59 -20.64 -4.75
C SER A 104 20.12 -20.95 -4.96
N LEU A 105 19.66 -20.89 -6.22
CA LEU A 105 18.24 -21.12 -6.56
C LEU A 105 17.80 -22.55 -6.17
N ASP A 106 18.60 -23.56 -6.48
CA ASP A 106 18.25 -24.97 -6.23
C ASP A 106 18.25 -25.31 -4.73
N GLU A 107 19.22 -24.77 -3.98
CA GLU A 107 19.25 -24.92 -2.52
C GLU A 107 18.08 -24.18 -1.88
N ARG A 108 17.72 -23.00 -2.41
CA ARG A 108 16.59 -22.22 -1.91
C ARG A 108 15.27 -22.93 -2.17
N LYS A 109 15.07 -23.48 -3.36
CA LYS A 109 13.91 -24.32 -3.69
C LYS A 109 13.79 -25.49 -2.72
N SER A 110 14.87 -26.26 -2.54
CA SER A 110 14.89 -27.40 -1.61
C SER A 110 14.55 -26.98 -0.17
N TYR A 111 15.08 -25.85 0.27
CA TYR A 111 14.81 -25.29 1.59
C TYR A 111 13.33 -24.88 1.76
N MET A 112 12.74 -24.22 0.76
CA MET A 112 11.33 -23.81 0.81
C MET A 112 10.38 -25.01 0.68
N GLU A 113 10.73 -26.02 -0.10
CA GLU A 113 9.98 -27.28 -0.18
C GLU A 113 9.95 -28.00 1.17
N GLU A 114 11.07 -28.01 1.91
CA GLU A 114 11.13 -28.58 3.25
C GLU A 114 10.24 -27.82 4.24
N LEU A 115 10.31 -26.48 4.25
CA LEU A 115 9.46 -25.64 5.08
C LEU A 115 7.96 -25.84 4.77
N SER A 116 7.62 -25.99 3.49
CA SER A 116 6.23 -26.11 3.06
C SER A 116 5.58 -27.46 3.36
N LYS A 117 6.33 -28.48 3.81
CA LYS A 117 5.79 -29.80 4.18
C LYS A 117 4.90 -29.76 5.42
N SER A 118 5.16 -28.80 6.30
CA SER A 118 4.42 -28.59 7.55
C SER A 118 4.16 -27.10 7.71
N PRO A 119 3.23 -26.53 6.91
CA PRO A 119 2.94 -25.10 7.00
C PRO A 119 2.44 -24.76 8.41
N PRO A 120 2.85 -23.61 8.97
CA PRO A 120 2.50 -23.25 10.33
C PRO A 120 1.02 -22.88 10.47
N ASP A 121 0.52 -23.01 11.69
CA ASP A 121 -0.86 -22.66 12.04
C ASP A 121 -1.16 -21.16 11.82
N LYS A 122 -2.45 -20.83 11.77
CA LYS A 122 -2.98 -19.47 11.50
C LYS A 122 -2.46 -18.39 12.45
N GLU A 123 -1.89 -18.74 13.61
CA GLU A 123 -1.26 -17.78 14.53
C GLU A 123 0.02 -17.15 13.95
N PHE A 124 0.65 -17.79 12.97
CA PHE A 124 1.85 -17.30 12.28
C PHE A 124 1.53 -16.54 10.98
N TRP A 125 0.25 -16.30 10.69
CA TRP A 125 -0.18 -15.64 9.48
C TRP A 125 -0.46 -14.16 9.75
N GLU A 126 -0.06 -13.31 8.82
CA GLU A 126 -0.42 -11.91 8.82
C GLU A 126 -0.90 -11.46 7.43
N ALA A 127 -1.69 -10.39 7.40
CA ALA A 127 -2.07 -9.75 6.14
C ALA A 127 -0.86 -8.97 5.59
N GLY A 128 -0.36 -9.36 4.42
CA GLY A 128 0.88 -8.87 3.83
C GLY A 128 0.69 -7.98 2.61
N GLY A 129 1.82 -7.50 2.08
CA GLY A 129 1.89 -6.65 0.90
C GLY A 129 1.15 -5.31 1.09
N ASN A 130 0.31 -4.94 0.13
CA ASN A 130 -0.47 -3.71 0.18
C ASN A 130 -1.46 -3.65 1.36
N SER A 131 -1.76 -4.77 2.01
CA SER A 131 -2.58 -4.81 3.22
C SER A 131 -1.95 -3.98 4.34
N ASN A 132 -0.61 -3.94 4.47
CA ASN A 132 0.07 -3.13 5.47
C ASN A 132 -0.26 -1.63 5.34
N MET A 133 -0.20 -1.13 4.09
CA MET A 133 -0.53 0.26 3.77
C MET A 133 -2.02 0.53 4.03
N ALA A 134 -2.89 -0.39 3.59
CA ALA A 134 -4.33 -0.26 3.74
C ALA A 134 -4.75 -0.22 5.22
N ILE A 135 -4.21 -1.11 6.04
CA ILE A 135 -4.42 -1.16 7.49
C ILE A 135 -3.90 0.11 8.16
N ALA A 136 -2.68 0.55 7.85
CA ALA A 136 -2.16 1.80 8.38
C ALA A 136 -3.03 3.01 8.01
N ALA A 137 -3.53 3.08 6.78
CA ALA A 137 -4.38 4.17 6.31
C ALA A 137 -5.75 4.14 7.00
N ALA A 138 -6.37 2.95 7.14
CA ALA A 138 -7.62 2.78 7.85
C ALA A 138 -7.48 3.20 9.33
N ARG A 139 -6.41 2.78 10.01
CA ARG A 139 -6.11 3.16 11.40
C ARG A 139 -5.80 4.65 11.60
N LEU A 140 -5.42 5.37 10.54
CA LEU A 140 -5.30 6.84 10.53
C LEU A 140 -6.64 7.56 10.31
N GLY A 141 -7.73 6.83 10.07
CA GLY A 141 -9.06 7.39 9.85
C GLY A 141 -9.44 7.56 8.37
N LEU A 142 -8.65 7.03 7.43
CA LEU A 142 -8.96 7.10 5.99
C LEU A 142 -9.94 6.01 5.59
N ARG A 143 -10.82 6.29 4.62
CA ARG A 143 -11.67 5.27 3.99
C ARG A 143 -10.90 4.56 2.89
N VAL A 144 -10.69 3.25 3.05
CA VAL A 144 -9.79 2.47 2.21
C VAL A 144 -10.55 1.37 1.47
N VAL A 145 -10.16 1.13 0.22
CA VAL A 145 -10.55 -0.05 -0.55
C VAL A 145 -9.31 -0.74 -1.12
N SER A 146 -9.27 -2.06 -1.09
CA SER A 146 -8.26 -2.85 -1.80
C SER A 146 -8.86 -3.43 -3.07
N ILE A 147 -8.16 -3.27 -4.18
CA ILE A 147 -8.54 -3.80 -5.48
C ILE A 147 -7.55 -4.91 -5.82
N GLY A 148 -8.00 -6.12 -6.10
CA GLY A 148 -7.09 -7.24 -6.40
C GLY A 148 -7.80 -8.57 -6.55
N HIS A 149 -7.04 -9.64 -6.36
CA HIS A 149 -7.55 -11.01 -6.38
C HIS A 149 -7.23 -11.70 -5.05
N VAL A 150 -8.21 -12.43 -4.51
CA VAL A 150 -8.05 -13.25 -3.31
C VAL A 150 -8.66 -14.63 -3.57
N GLY A 151 -7.98 -15.71 -3.21
CA GLY A 151 -8.47 -17.08 -3.38
C GLY A 151 -9.70 -17.39 -2.52
N SER A 152 -10.34 -18.55 -2.78
CA SER A 152 -11.51 -19.05 -2.03
C SER A 152 -11.16 -20.03 -0.89
N GLU A 153 -9.87 -20.33 -0.76
CA GLU A 153 -9.22 -21.16 0.23
C GLU A 153 -9.06 -20.47 1.61
N ILE A 154 -8.43 -21.16 2.56
CA ILE A 154 -8.29 -20.69 3.94
C ILE A 154 -7.49 -19.40 4.08
N TYR A 155 -6.48 -19.19 3.23
CA TYR A 155 -5.64 -18.00 3.23
C TYR A 155 -6.40 -16.77 2.72
N GLY A 156 -7.20 -16.94 1.67
CA GLY A 156 -8.02 -15.86 1.14
C GLY A 156 -9.12 -15.45 2.10
N ARG A 157 -9.80 -16.41 2.73
CA ARG A 157 -10.76 -16.13 3.81
C ARG A 157 -10.10 -15.40 4.98
N PHE A 158 -8.93 -15.86 5.41
CA PHE A 158 -8.17 -15.16 6.45
C PHE A 158 -7.89 -13.71 6.08
N LEU A 159 -7.44 -13.45 4.85
CA LEU A 159 -7.12 -12.10 4.41
C LEU A 159 -8.37 -11.21 4.35
N LEU A 160 -9.49 -11.74 3.84
CA LEU A 160 -10.78 -11.03 3.82
C LEU A 160 -11.31 -10.73 5.22
N ASP A 161 -11.18 -11.67 6.17
CA ASP A 161 -11.55 -11.45 7.58
C ASP A 161 -10.75 -10.26 8.15
N VAL A 162 -9.43 -10.24 7.94
CA VAL A 162 -8.56 -9.15 8.44
C VAL A 162 -8.91 -7.81 7.80
N LEU A 163 -9.13 -7.75 6.49
CA LEU A 163 -9.53 -6.51 5.82
C LEU A 163 -10.88 -6.00 6.35
N ASN A 164 -11.85 -6.89 6.54
CA ASN A 164 -13.16 -6.53 7.09
C ASN A 164 -13.06 -6.03 8.54
N ASP A 165 -12.28 -6.70 9.40
CA ASP A 165 -12.08 -6.31 10.80
C ASP A 165 -11.41 -4.92 10.93
N GLU A 166 -10.60 -4.54 9.94
CA GLU A 166 -9.97 -3.21 9.85
C GLU A 166 -10.83 -2.17 9.10
N GLY A 167 -12.05 -2.54 8.69
CA GLY A 167 -12.98 -1.65 7.98
C GLY A 167 -12.55 -1.30 6.55
N ILE A 168 -11.77 -2.17 5.90
CA ILE A 168 -11.25 -1.99 4.55
C ILE A 168 -12.16 -2.71 3.55
N GLY A 169 -12.67 -1.98 2.55
CA GLY A 169 -13.44 -2.59 1.48
C GLY A 169 -12.57 -3.44 0.56
N MET A 170 -13.14 -4.47 -0.07
CA MET A 170 -12.47 -5.28 -1.09
C MET A 170 -13.23 -5.20 -2.41
N VAL A 171 -12.50 -5.05 -3.52
CA VAL A 171 -13.02 -5.07 -4.89
C VAL A 171 -12.24 -6.13 -5.67
N GLU A 172 -12.93 -7.22 -6.00
CA GLU A 172 -12.35 -8.31 -6.78
C GLU A 172 -12.15 -7.88 -8.25
N MET A 173 -11.00 -8.22 -8.81
CA MET A 173 -10.67 -7.96 -10.21
C MET A 173 -11.17 -9.04 -11.18
N ASP A 174 -11.55 -10.22 -10.67
CA ASP A 174 -12.10 -11.32 -11.46
C ASP A 174 -13.64 -11.25 -11.55
N GLU A 175 -14.15 -10.88 -12.72
CA GLU A 175 -15.59 -10.87 -13.01
C GLU A 175 -16.17 -12.31 -13.19
N HIS A 176 -15.32 -13.31 -13.44
CA HIS A 176 -15.77 -14.67 -13.77
C HIS A 176 -16.15 -15.52 -12.55
N LYS A 177 -15.73 -15.13 -11.34
CA LYS A 177 -16.12 -15.77 -10.06
C LYS A 177 -17.64 -15.77 -9.82
N LEU A 178 -18.36 -14.81 -10.39
CA LEU A 178 -19.82 -14.64 -10.22
C LEU A 178 -20.66 -15.50 -11.20
N GLN A 179 -20.04 -16.16 -12.18
CA GLN A 179 -20.77 -16.89 -13.23
C GLN A 179 -20.47 -18.40 -13.28
N SER A 180 -19.56 -18.91 -12.45
CA SER A 180 -19.17 -20.33 -12.46
C SER A 180 -19.37 -21.01 -11.10
N ASP A 181 -20.60 -21.47 -10.83
CA ASP A 181 -20.83 -22.66 -9.99
C ASP A 181 -20.29 -23.95 -10.66
N VAL A 182 -19.63 -23.83 -11.82
CA VAL A 182 -19.10 -24.93 -12.60
C VAL A 182 -17.74 -24.52 -13.16
N ILE A 183 -16.68 -24.78 -12.40
CA ILE A 183 -15.39 -25.34 -12.85
C ILE A 183 -14.52 -25.46 -11.58
N GLU A 184 -14.65 -26.59 -10.88
CA GLU A 184 -13.65 -27.10 -9.93
C GLU A 184 -12.40 -27.57 -10.69
N THR A 185 -11.72 -26.68 -11.40
CA THR A 185 -10.30 -26.89 -11.68
C THR A 185 -9.52 -25.95 -10.80
N LEU A 186 -9.06 -26.53 -9.68
CA LEU A 186 -8.04 -26.02 -8.75
C LEU A 186 -6.75 -25.66 -9.50
N SER A 187 -6.77 -24.59 -10.30
CA SER A 187 -5.55 -24.03 -10.85
C SER A 187 -4.92 -23.15 -9.78
N THR A 188 -3.67 -23.44 -9.43
CA THR A 188 -2.82 -22.62 -8.54
C THR A 188 -2.77 -21.15 -8.95
N SER A 189 -3.14 -20.82 -10.19
CA SER A 189 -3.24 -19.46 -10.71
C SER A 189 -4.35 -18.62 -10.07
N TYR A 190 -5.25 -19.20 -9.28
CA TYR A 190 -6.35 -18.50 -8.58
C TYR A 190 -6.19 -18.51 -7.05
N GLU A 191 -5.09 -19.07 -6.53
CA GLU A 191 -4.82 -19.08 -5.09
C GLU A 191 -4.33 -17.70 -4.62
N THR A 192 -4.62 -17.40 -3.35
CA THR A 192 -4.11 -16.22 -2.65
C THR A 192 -2.59 -16.27 -2.60
N LEU A 193 -1.95 -15.12 -2.81
CA LEU A 193 -0.51 -15.03 -2.74
C LEU A 193 -0.02 -15.34 -1.33
N LEU A 194 1.07 -16.10 -1.25
CA LEU A 194 1.79 -16.38 -0.01
C LEU A 194 3.19 -15.77 -0.09
N CYS A 195 3.61 -15.15 1.01
CA CYS A 195 4.97 -14.67 1.21
C CYS A 195 5.51 -15.28 2.50
N TRP A 196 6.63 -16.00 2.42
CA TRP A 196 7.31 -16.51 3.60
C TRP A 196 8.22 -15.43 4.15
N VAL A 197 7.92 -14.95 5.36
CA VAL A 197 8.69 -13.95 6.09
C VAL A 197 9.52 -14.68 7.14
N LEU A 198 10.79 -14.93 6.80
CA LEU A 198 11.68 -15.76 7.59
C LEU A 198 12.62 -14.89 8.42
N VAL A 199 12.62 -15.09 9.73
CA VAL A 199 13.40 -14.30 10.69
C VAL A 199 14.49 -15.16 11.30
N ASP A 200 15.75 -14.74 11.18
CA ASP A 200 16.87 -15.47 11.77
C ASP A 200 17.19 -15.01 13.21
N PRO A 201 18.09 -15.71 13.95
CA PRO A 201 18.44 -15.32 15.32
C PRO A 201 19.11 -13.93 15.44
N LEU A 202 19.56 -13.35 14.33
CA LEU A 202 20.12 -12.00 14.27
C LEU A 202 19.06 -10.95 13.93
N GLN A 203 17.77 -11.32 13.92
CA GLN A 203 16.64 -10.46 13.56
C GLN A 203 16.74 -9.90 12.14
N ARG A 204 17.33 -10.67 11.23
CA ARG A 204 17.32 -10.37 9.80
C ARG A 204 16.14 -11.09 9.14
N HIS A 205 15.57 -10.44 8.13
CA HIS A 205 14.45 -10.98 7.36
C HIS A 205 14.90 -11.52 6.01
N GLY A 206 14.35 -12.67 5.64
CA GLY A 206 14.34 -13.19 4.29
C GLY A 206 12.90 -13.31 3.81
N PHE A 207 12.61 -12.76 2.64
CA PHE A 207 11.30 -12.88 2.00
C PHE A 207 11.39 -13.88 0.88
N CYS A 208 10.43 -14.81 0.81
CA CYS A 208 10.35 -15.74 -0.30
C CYS A 208 8.90 -15.91 -0.74
N SER A 209 8.63 -15.58 -1.99
CA SER A 209 7.29 -15.65 -2.57
C SER A 209 7.30 -16.45 -3.86
N ARG A 210 6.14 -16.57 -4.51
CA ARG A 210 6.02 -17.20 -5.84
C ARG A 210 6.96 -16.57 -6.87
N SER A 211 7.20 -15.26 -6.82
CA SER A 211 8.03 -14.55 -7.81
C SER A 211 9.52 -14.89 -7.72
N ASP A 212 9.98 -15.48 -6.63
CA ASP A 212 11.35 -16.03 -6.53
C ASP A 212 11.57 -17.27 -7.42
N PHE A 213 10.47 -17.91 -7.87
CA PHE A 213 10.51 -19.18 -8.60
C PHE A 213 9.86 -19.11 -9.98
N SER A 214 9.24 -17.99 -10.34
CA SER A 214 8.57 -17.79 -11.62
C SER A 214 8.82 -16.38 -12.15
N GLU A 215 9.15 -16.27 -13.43
CA GLU A 215 9.28 -14.98 -14.14
C GLU A 215 7.91 -14.45 -14.63
N GLU A 216 6.87 -15.29 -14.63
CA GLU A 216 5.52 -14.92 -15.08
C GLU A 216 4.71 -14.32 -13.93
N PRO A 217 3.97 -13.21 -14.17
CA PRO A 217 3.06 -12.64 -13.16
C PRO A 217 2.05 -13.66 -12.66
N ALA A 218 1.79 -13.65 -11.34
CA ALA A 218 0.93 -14.65 -10.69
C ALA A 218 -0.48 -14.74 -11.32
N PHE A 219 -1.03 -13.59 -11.72
CA PHE A 219 -2.36 -13.48 -12.32
C PHE A 219 -2.27 -12.95 -13.76
N SER A 220 -1.36 -13.52 -14.56
CA SER A 220 -1.17 -13.16 -15.98
C SER A 220 -2.41 -13.33 -16.86
N TRP A 221 -3.43 -14.05 -16.38
CA TRP A 221 -4.75 -14.17 -17.01
C TRP A 221 -5.62 -12.90 -16.87
N MET A 222 -5.33 -12.02 -15.90
CA MET A 222 -5.98 -10.72 -15.76
C MET A 222 -5.40 -9.72 -16.77
N ASN A 223 -6.22 -9.36 -17.75
CA ASN A 223 -5.80 -8.57 -18.91
C ASN A 223 -6.47 -7.20 -19.02
N SER A 224 -7.48 -6.94 -18.20
CA SER A 224 -8.27 -5.71 -18.20
C SER A 224 -8.83 -5.41 -16.82
N LEU A 225 -9.07 -4.14 -16.54
CA LEU A 225 -9.81 -3.71 -15.36
C LEU A 225 -11.29 -4.05 -15.48
N SER A 226 -11.84 -4.68 -14.44
CA SER A 226 -13.27 -4.88 -14.27
C SER A 226 -14.03 -3.56 -14.15
N ILE A 227 -15.35 -3.59 -14.35
CA ILE A 227 -16.21 -2.41 -14.17
C ILE A 227 -16.11 -1.91 -12.72
N GLU A 228 -16.13 -2.83 -11.75
CA GLU A 228 -16.05 -2.55 -10.33
C GLU A 228 -14.70 -1.93 -9.96
N ALA A 229 -13.59 -2.46 -10.48
CA ALA A 229 -12.26 -1.89 -10.28
C ALA A 229 -12.16 -0.47 -10.84
N LYS A 230 -12.69 -0.21 -12.04
CA LYS A 230 -12.77 1.15 -12.59
C LYS A 230 -13.60 2.08 -11.71
N MET A 231 -14.75 1.62 -11.24
CA MET A 231 -15.61 2.41 -10.36
C MET A 231 -14.93 2.74 -9.03
N ALA A 232 -14.19 1.79 -8.46
CA ALA A 232 -13.38 2.01 -7.26
C ALA A 232 -12.29 3.06 -7.50
N ILE A 233 -11.49 2.92 -8.57
CA ILE A 233 -10.46 3.90 -8.93
C ILE A 233 -11.06 5.31 -9.11
N ARG A 234 -12.21 5.42 -9.80
CA ARG A 234 -12.88 6.71 -10.06
C ARG A 234 -13.34 7.38 -8.76
N ARG A 235 -13.87 6.62 -7.81
CA ARG A 235 -14.36 7.09 -6.50
C ARG A 235 -13.24 7.43 -5.52
N SER A 236 -12.02 6.93 -5.75
CA SER A 236 -10.88 7.19 -4.87
C SER A 236 -10.22 8.54 -5.12
N LYS A 237 -9.73 9.17 -4.04
CA LYS A 237 -8.84 10.33 -4.11
C LYS A 237 -7.43 9.93 -4.54
N ILE A 238 -6.92 8.82 -3.98
CA ILE A 238 -5.61 8.24 -4.27
C ILE A 238 -5.77 6.80 -4.75
N ILE A 239 -4.99 6.40 -5.76
CA ILE A 239 -4.67 4.99 -6.04
C ILE A 239 -3.19 4.77 -5.71
N PHE A 240 -2.92 3.79 -4.85
CA PHE A 240 -1.57 3.39 -4.48
C PHE A 240 -1.15 2.15 -5.27
N CYS A 241 -0.04 2.27 -5.97
CA CYS A 241 0.61 1.20 -6.70
C CYS A 241 2.02 0.98 -6.12
N ASN A 242 2.44 -0.27 -5.99
CA ASN A 242 3.81 -0.59 -5.58
C ASN A 242 4.53 -1.43 -6.65
N GLY A 243 5.86 -1.54 -6.54
CA GLY A 243 6.68 -2.32 -7.47
C GLY A 243 6.41 -3.83 -7.43
N TYR A 244 5.92 -4.37 -6.31
CA TYR A 244 5.54 -5.78 -6.21
C TYR A 244 4.25 -6.11 -6.98
N GLY A 245 3.45 -5.10 -7.36
CA GLY A 245 2.34 -5.29 -8.28
C GLY A 245 2.76 -5.88 -9.63
N PHE A 246 4.02 -5.71 -10.05
CA PHE A 246 4.58 -6.31 -11.27
C PHE A 246 4.81 -7.82 -11.18
N ASP A 247 4.91 -8.36 -9.96
CA ASP A 247 5.06 -9.79 -9.72
C ASP A 247 3.72 -10.52 -9.82
N GLU A 248 2.62 -9.77 -9.75
CA GLU A 248 1.25 -10.27 -9.74
C GLU A 248 0.51 -9.97 -11.05
N LEU A 249 0.60 -8.72 -11.51
CA LEU A 249 -0.18 -8.19 -12.62
C LEU A 249 0.72 -7.88 -13.81
N SER A 250 0.18 -8.08 -15.02
CA SER A 250 0.94 -7.78 -16.24
C SER A 250 1.30 -6.28 -16.34
N PRO A 251 2.47 -5.91 -16.88
CA PRO A 251 2.83 -4.51 -17.12
C PRO A 251 1.77 -3.75 -17.93
N LYS A 252 1.08 -4.44 -18.85
CA LYS A 252 -0.01 -3.88 -19.64
C LYS A 252 -1.22 -3.47 -18.78
N LEU A 253 -1.64 -4.34 -17.87
CA LEU A 253 -2.75 -4.06 -16.95
C LEU A 253 -2.39 -2.92 -16.00
N LEU A 254 -1.20 -2.92 -15.41
CA LEU A 254 -0.71 -1.84 -14.55
C LEU A 254 -0.68 -0.48 -15.28
N MET A 255 -0.22 -0.45 -16.53
CA MET A 255 -0.29 0.78 -17.34
C MET A 255 -1.72 1.24 -17.59
N SER A 256 -2.69 0.32 -17.73
CA SER A 256 -4.10 0.68 -17.88
C SER A 256 -4.72 1.23 -16.60
N VAL A 257 -4.30 0.75 -15.42
CA VAL A 257 -4.65 1.33 -14.10
C VAL A 257 -4.18 2.78 -14.04
N LEU A 258 -2.92 3.01 -14.36
CA LEU A 258 -2.30 4.33 -14.37
C LEU A 258 -3.02 5.29 -15.33
N ASP A 259 -3.25 4.86 -16.58
CA ASP A 259 -3.94 5.68 -17.58
C ASP A 259 -5.35 6.05 -17.14
N TYR A 260 -6.11 5.06 -16.65
CA TYR A 260 -7.47 5.28 -16.22
C TYR A 260 -7.55 6.19 -14.98
N ALA A 261 -6.66 6.00 -14.00
CA ALA A 261 -6.59 6.87 -12.81
C ALA A 261 -6.30 8.32 -13.20
N VAL A 262 -5.36 8.54 -14.13
CA VAL A 262 -5.06 9.87 -14.69
C VAL A 262 -6.27 10.46 -15.42
N GLU A 263 -6.95 9.67 -16.24
CA GLU A 263 -8.15 10.08 -17.00
C GLU A 263 -9.28 10.56 -16.07
N VAL A 264 -9.54 9.84 -14.98
CA VAL A 264 -10.63 10.16 -14.05
C VAL A 264 -10.22 11.09 -12.90
N GLY A 265 -9.00 11.63 -12.95
CA GLY A 265 -8.49 12.59 -11.97
C GLY A 265 -8.23 12.01 -10.57
N THR A 266 -7.95 10.71 -10.47
CA THR A 266 -7.45 10.06 -9.25
C THR A 266 -5.95 10.27 -9.14
N SER A 267 -5.47 10.74 -8.00
CA SER A 267 -4.03 10.93 -7.79
C SER A 267 -3.32 9.59 -7.69
N VAL A 268 -2.19 9.47 -8.38
CA VAL A 268 -1.43 8.20 -8.41
C VAL A 268 -0.23 8.31 -7.51
N PHE A 269 -0.15 7.41 -6.53
CA PHE A 269 1.00 7.24 -5.66
C PHE A 269 1.75 5.98 -6.09
N PHE A 270 3.05 6.10 -6.31
CA PHE A 270 3.87 4.98 -6.73
C PHE A 270 5.09 4.81 -5.82
N ASP A 271 5.20 3.62 -5.22
CA ASP A 271 6.38 3.16 -4.51
C ASP A 271 7.03 2.01 -5.31
N PRO A 272 8.08 2.26 -6.10
CA PRO A 272 8.71 1.21 -6.88
C PRO A 272 9.35 0.11 -6.01
N GLY A 273 9.61 0.40 -4.73
CA GLY A 273 10.26 -0.49 -3.79
C GLY A 273 11.59 -1.07 -4.31
N PRO A 274 12.03 -2.18 -3.72
CA PRO A 274 13.22 -2.91 -4.19
C PRO A 274 13.10 -3.39 -5.64
N ARG A 275 11.86 -3.62 -6.10
CA ARG A 275 11.57 -4.06 -7.47
C ARG A 275 11.96 -3.03 -8.52
N GLY A 276 11.97 -1.73 -8.20
CA GLY A 276 12.43 -0.68 -9.12
C GLY A 276 13.80 -0.98 -9.74
N LYS A 277 14.75 -1.47 -8.95
CA LYS A 277 16.10 -1.84 -9.41
C LYS A 277 16.08 -3.02 -10.39
N SER A 278 15.26 -4.03 -10.11
CA SER A 278 15.09 -5.18 -11.00
C SER A 278 14.37 -4.78 -12.29
N LEU A 279 13.31 -3.97 -12.19
CA LEU A 279 12.48 -3.54 -13.31
C LEU A 279 13.24 -2.66 -14.31
N ILE A 280 14.22 -1.84 -13.88
CA ILE A 280 15.11 -1.11 -14.80
C ILE A 280 15.85 -2.05 -15.75
N ASN A 281 16.18 -3.25 -15.30
CA ASN A 281 16.89 -4.26 -16.08
C ASN A 281 15.96 -5.40 -16.55
N GLY A 282 14.65 -5.26 -16.35
CA GLY A 282 13.64 -6.24 -16.72
C GLY A 282 13.36 -6.28 -18.22
N THR A 283 12.27 -6.91 -18.61
CA THR A 283 11.76 -6.96 -19.99
C THR A 283 11.49 -5.56 -20.57
N PRO A 284 11.45 -5.39 -21.90
CA PRO A 284 11.08 -4.11 -22.52
C PRO A 284 9.74 -3.54 -21.99
N GLU A 285 8.77 -4.40 -21.75
CA GLU A 285 7.43 -4.07 -21.24
C GLU A 285 7.48 -3.58 -19.78
N GLU A 286 8.24 -4.26 -18.91
CA GLU A 286 8.46 -3.83 -17.53
C GLU A 286 9.17 -2.48 -17.48
N ARG A 287 10.25 -2.29 -18.26
CA ARG A 287 10.97 -1.01 -18.32
C ARG A 287 10.07 0.12 -18.79
N LYS A 288 9.25 -0.13 -19.81
CA LYS A 288 8.29 0.84 -20.34
C LYS A 288 7.23 1.21 -19.30
N ALA A 289 6.69 0.21 -18.59
CA ALA A 289 5.71 0.45 -17.55
C ALA A 289 6.34 1.21 -16.37
N LEU A 290 7.52 0.82 -15.89
CA LEU A 290 8.25 1.54 -14.84
C LEU A 290 8.51 3.00 -15.22
N ASP A 291 9.06 3.27 -16.40
CA ASP A 291 9.30 4.65 -16.88
C ASP A 291 7.99 5.46 -16.90
N LYS A 292 6.89 4.85 -17.36
CA LYS A 292 5.58 5.48 -17.36
C LYS A 292 5.09 5.81 -15.96
N PHE A 293 5.20 4.89 -15.00
CA PHE A 293 4.84 5.12 -13.59
C PHE A 293 5.68 6.24 -12.97
N LEU A 294 7.00 6.24 -13.18
CA LEU A 294 7.90 7.28 -12.67
C LEU A 294 7.54 8.67 -13.24
N ARG A 295 7.05 8.76 -14.48
CA ARG A 295 6.68 10.02 -15.13
C ARG A 295 5.28 10.51 -14.80
N MET A 296 4.33 9.60 -14.63
CA MET A 296 2.90 9.94 -14.60
C MET A 296 2.29 9.89 -13.19
N SER A 297 3.02 9.42 -12.19
CA SER A 297 2.56 9.44 -10.79
C SER A 297 2.60 10.85 -10.23
N ASP A 298 1.60 11.22 -9.41
CA ASP A 298 1.58 12.50 -8.70
C ASP A 298 2.58 12.51 -7.53
N VAL A 299 2.78 11.36 -6.90
CA VAL A 299 3.66 11.18 -5.75
C VAL A 299 4.53 9.94 -5.95
N LEU A 300 5.84 10.12 -5.83
CA LEU A 300 6.82 9.03 -5.80
C LEU A 300 7.34 8.85 -4.37
N LEU A 301 7.39 7.61 -3.88
CA LEU A 301 7.89 7.28 -2.55
C LEU A 301 9.01 6.25 -2.69
N LEU A 302 10.22 6.59 -2.23
CA LEU A 302 11.39 5.73 -2.38
C LEU A 302 12.25 5.78 -1.13
N THR A 303 13.05 4.74 -0.87
CA THR A 303 14.19 4.89 0.04
C THR A 303 15.36 5.60 -0.66
N SER A 304 16.36 6.05 0.11
CA SER A 304 17.60 6.60 -0.43
C SER A 304 18.27 5.64 -1.42
N GLU A 305 18.35 4.35 -1.07
CA GLU A 305 19.01 3.31 -1.87
C GLU A 305 18.22 2.99 -3.15
N GLU A 306 16.88 3.06 -3.08
CA GLU A 306 16.00 2.88 -4.23
C GLU A 306 16.13 4.06 -5.19
N ALA A 307 16.11 5.30 -4.68
CA ALA A 307 16.29 6.49 -5.49
C ALA A 307 17.67 6.53 -6.16
N GLU A 308 18.73 6.18 -5.43
CA GLU A 308 20.08 6.02 -5.97
C GLU A 308 20.09 4.93 -7.06
N SER A 309 19.44 3.79 -6.83
CA SER A 309 19.39 2.72 -7.84
C SER A 309 18.71 3.15 -9.14
N LEU A 310 17.69 4.01 -9.06
CA LEU A 310 16.97 4.50 -10.24
C LEU A 310 17.66 5.66 -10.97
N THR A 311 18.38 6.50 -10.24
CA THR A 311 18.98 7.74 -10.77
C THR A 311 20.49 7.64 -10.99
N ARG A 312 21.15 6.72 -10.28
CA ARG A 312 22.61 6.62 -10.11
C ARG A 312 23.20 7.83 -9.37
N THR A 313 22.38 8.51 -8.57
CA THR A 313 22.76 9.69 -7.79
C THR A 313 22.68 9.33 -6.31
N GLU A 314 23.81 9.40 -5.60
CA GLU A 314 23.90 9.05 -4.17
C GLU A 314 23.26 10.10 -3.26
N ASP A 315 23.33 11.39 -3.64
CA ASP A 315 22.68 12.46 -2.88
C ASP A 315 21.14 12.33 -3.00
N PRO A 316 20.41 12.16 -1.88
CA PRO A 316 18.97 11.92 -1.92
C PRO A 316 18.17 13.13 -2.42
N ILE A 317 18.65 14.35 -2.21
CA ILE A 317 17.98 15.57 -2.69
C ILE A 317 18.13 15.67 -4.20
N LEU A 318 19.34 15.49 -4.74
CA LEU A 318 19.59 15.50 -6.18
C LEU A 318 18.87 14.36 -6.89
N ALA A 319 18.88 13.15 -6.32
CA ALA A 319 18.13 12.01 -6.85
C ALA A 319 16.62 12.32 -6.92
N GLY A 320 16.05 12.91 -5.85
CA GLY A 320 14.65 13.29 -5.84
C GLY A 320 14.30 14.42 -6.80
N GLN A 321 15.18 15.43 -6.95
CA GLN A 321 15.03 16.50 -7.95
C GLN A 321 15.10 15.96 -9.38
N GLU A 322 15.97 14.97 -9.65
CA GLU A 322 16.05 14.32 -10.95
C GLU A 322 14.77 13.57 -11.29
N LEU A 323 14.24 12.79 -10.34
CA LEU A 323 12.95 12.10 -10.49
C LEU A 323 11.81 13.09 -10.73
N LEU A 324 11.78 14.19 -9.98
CA LEU A 324 10.80 15.25 -10.12
C LEU A 324 10.87 15.90 -11.51
N ARG A 325 12.07 16.20 -12.01
CA ARG A 325 12.29 16.79 -13.35
C ARG A 325 11.91 15.84 -14.49
N LYS A 326 12.13 14.54 -14.31
CA LYS A 326 11.69 13.50 -15.27
C LYS A 326 10.16 13.32 -15.25
N GLY A 327 9.54 13.59 -14.09
CA GLY A 327 8.10 13.60 -13.88
C GLY A 327 7.36 14.59 -14.77
N ILE A 328 6.33 14.11 -15.47
CA ILE A 328 5.39 14.97 -16.20
C ILE A 328 4.28 15.44 -15.26
N ARG A 329 3.85 14.58 -14.34
CA ARG A 329 2.77 14.85 -13.37
C ARG A 329 3.25 14.90 -11.91
N THR A 330 4.49 14.50 -11.67
CA THR A 330 5.06 14.36 -10.33
C THR A 330 5.07 15.70 -9.61
N LYS A 331 4.42 15.73 -8.45
CA LYS A 331 4.35 16.90 -7.57
C LYS A 331 5.27 16.70 -6.38
N TRP A 332 5.24 15.51 -5.78
CA TRP A 332 6.02 15.18 -4.60
C TRP A 332 6.93 13.99 -4.88
N VAL A 333 8.20 14.12 -4.49
CA VAL A 333 9.12 12.98 -4.37
C VAL A 333 9.54 12.89 -2.91
N ILE A 334 9.26 11.75 -2.29
CA ILE A 334 9.59 11.49 -0.89
C ILE A 334 10.72 10.46 -0.84
N ILE A 335 11.78 10.81 -0.12
CA ILE A 335 12.93 9.94 0.12
C ILE A 335 12.95 9.54 1.61
N LYS A 336 12.77 8.25 1.86
CA LYS A 336 12.82 7.59 3.18
C LYS A 336 14.27 7.21 3.48
N MET A 337 14.79 7.56 4.66
CA MET A 337 16.18 7.30 5.06
C MET A 337 16.26 6.56 6.39
N GLY A 338 15.26 5.72 6.67
CA GLY A 338 15.14 4.93 7.90
C GLY A 338 15.26 5.80 9.17
N PRO A 339 16.19 5.50 10.10
CA PRO A 339 16.31 6.23 11.35
C PRO A 339 16.74 7.70 11.18
N LYS A 340 17.26 8.08 10.00
CA LYS A 340 17.58 9.48 9.68
C LYS A 340 16.34 10.31 9.36
N GLY A 341 15.18 9.67 9.11
CA GLY A 341 13.93 10.35 8.78
C GLY A 341 13.67 10.39 7.28
N SER A 342 13.18 11.52 6.79
CA SER A 342 12.69 11.63 5.42
C SER A 342 12.78 13.04 4.84
N ILE A 343 12.81 13.13 3.52
CA ILE A 343 12.81 14.38 2.75
C ILE A 343 11.64 14.34 1.77
N LEU A 344 10.94 15.46 1.60
CA LEU A 344 9.90 15.66 0.60
C LEU A 344 10.31 16.83 -0.30
N ILE A 345 10.42 16.55 -1.59
CA ILE A 345 10.89 17.47 -2.62
C ILE A 345 9.71 17.81 -3.53
N THR A 346 9.55 19.10 -3.80
CA THR A 346 8.56 19.67 -4.71
C THR A 346 9.24 20.61 -5.70
N PRO A 347 8.57 21.07 -6.77
CA PRO A 347 9.19 22.00 -7.71
C PRO A 347 9.66 23.32 -7.09
N SER A 348 9.12 23.69 -5.92
CA SER A 348 9.37 24.99 -5.28
C SER A 348 10.03 24.90 -3.91
N SER A 349 10.10 23.72 -3.30
CA SER A 349 10.54 23.59 -1.91
C SER A 349 11.02 22.20 -1.53
N ILE A 350 11.86 22.15 -0.50
CA ILE A 350 12.33 20.94 0.17
C ILE A 350 11.85 20.98 1.62
N SER A 351 11.28 19.88 2.10
CA SER A 351 10.96 19.70 3.52
C SER A 351 11.70 18.50 4.07
N CYS A 352 12.30 18.64 5.25
CA CYS A 352 13.06 17.60 5.91
C CYS A 352 12.49 17.35 7.31
N ALA A 353 12.32 16.09 7.68
CA ALA A 353 11.96 15.72 9.03
C ALA A 353 12.87 14.59 9.52
N PRO A 354 13.58 14.77 10.66
CA PRO A 354 14.30 13.68 11.31
C PRO A 354 13.37 12.54 11.74
N GLY A 355 13.92 11.34 11.84
CA GLY A 355 13.20 10.16 12.35
C GLY A 355 12.95 10.27 13.85
N PHE A 356 12.04 9.46 14.39
CA PHE A 356 11.85 9.35 15.84
C PHE A 356 12.80 8.31 16.43
N LYS A 357 13.36 8.60 17.61
CA LYS A 357 14.20 7.66 18.36
C LYS A 357 13.30 6.70 19.13
N VAL A 358 13.26 5.45 18.66
CA VAL A 358 12.46 4.35 19.21
C VAL A 358 13.32 3.10 19.44
N ASN A 359 12.83 2.17 20.24
CA ASN A 359 13.40 0.83 20.30
C ASN A 359 12.79 0.01 19.15
N VAL A 360 13.63 -0.38 18.20
CA VAL A 360 13.18 -1.12 17.00
C VAL A 360 13.09 -2.60 17.34
N MET A 361 11.91 -3.17 17.09
CA MET A 361 11.63 -4.60 17.24
C MET A 361 11.66 -5.28 15.87
N ASP A 362 10.92 -4.74 14.91
CA ASP A 362 10.85 -5.23 13.53
C ASP A 362 10.73 -4.03 12.58
N THR A 363 11.23 -4.12 11.35
CA THR A 363 11.11 -3.07 10.33
C THR A 363 10.11 -3.40 9.22
N VAL A 364 9.51 -4.59 9.21
CA VAL A 364 8.50 -4.98 8.23
C VAL A 364 7.28 -4.05 8.35
N GLY A 365 6.77 -3.59 7.19
CA GLY A 365 5.59 -2.71 7.13
C GLY A 365 5.84 -1.25 7.52
N CYS A 366 7.04 -0.86 7.98
CA CYS A 366 7.35 0.53 8.33
C CYS A 366 7.24 1.48 7.13
N GLY A 367 7.71 1.04 5.95
CA GLY A 367 7.60 1.79 4.70
C GLY A 367 6.14 1.95 4.26
N ASP A 368 5.35 0.88 4.31
CA ASP A 368 3.93 0.88 3.95
C ASP A 368 3.11 1.78 4.88
N SER A 369 3.41 1.72 6.19
CA SER A 369 2.78 2.57 7.20
C SER A 369 3.14 4.05 7.00
N PHE A 370 4.39 4.33 6.64
CA PHE A 370 4.83 5.68 6.27
C PHE A 370 4.05 6.19 5.05
N VAL A 371 3.86 5.37 4.00
CA VAL A 371 3.09 5.75 2.79
C VAL A 371 1.65 6.14 3.15
N ALA A 372 0.99 5.38 4.02
CA ALA A 372 -0.36 5.69 4.49
C ALA A 372 -0.45 7.08 5.14
N ALA A 373 0.54 7.47 5.92
CA ALA A 373 0.61 8.79 6.54
C ALA A 373 0.91 9.92 5.54
N ILE A 374 1.68 9.65 4.48
CA ILE A 374 1.84 10.59 3.36
C ILE A 374 0.49 10.79 2.66
N ALA A 375 -0.27 9.72 2.42
CA ALA A 375 -1.62 9.82 1.84
C ALA A 375 -2.56 10.65 2.73
N PHE A 376 -2.52 10.44 4.05
CA PHE A 376 -3.26 11.27 5.01
C PHE A 376 -2.88 12.75 4.89
N GLY A 377 -1.58 13.07 4.92
CA GLY A 377 -1.10 14.44 4.80
C GLY A 377 -1.49 15.10 3.48
N PHE A 378 -1.45 14.34 2.37
CA PHE A 378 -1.87 14.79 1.05
C PHE A 378 -3.36 15.12 0.98
N ILE A 379 -4.23 14.20 1.44
CA ILE A 379 -5.69 14.37 1.41
C ILE A 379 -6.12 15.54 2.29
N HIS A 380 -5.52 15.67 3.47
CA HIS A 380 -5.84 16.75 4.42
C HIS A 380 -5.09 18.06 4.15
N LYS A 381 -4.31 18.13 3.05
CA LYS A 381 -3.54 19.31 2.64
C LYS A 381 -2.68 19.88 3.77
N LEU A 382 -2.03 18.99 4.52
CA LEU A 382 -1.16 19.39 5.61
C LEU A 382 0.10 20.08 5.06
N PRO A 383 0.71 21.00 5.81
CA PRO A 383 2.03 21.52 5.45
C PRO A 383 3.03 20.37 5.28
N LEU A 384 3.96 20.49 4.33
CA LEU A 384 4.84 19.38 3.92
C LEU A 384 5.65 18.79 5.08
N VAL A 385 6.21 19.64 5.96
CA VAL A 385 6.94 19.18 7.14
C VAL A 385 6.02 18.47 8.15
N TYR A 386 4.73 18.82 8.21
CA TYR A 386 3.75 18.18 9.09
C TYR A 386 3.43 16.77 8.56
N THR A 387 3.25 16.65 7.25
CA THR A 387 3.09 15.38 6.53
C THR A 387 4.28 14.45 6.79
N LEU A 388 5.52 14.94 6.69
CA LEU A 388 6.69 14.12 7.01
C LEU A 388 6.77 13.78 8.50
N THR A 389 6.39 14.69 9.39
CA THR A 389 6.41 14.45 10.84
C THR A 389 5.49 13.30 11.22
N ILE A 390 4.24 13.31 10.73
CA ILE A 390 3.32 12.20 10.97
C ILE A 390 3.79 10.91 10.30
N ALA A 391 4.33 10.98 9.07
CA ALA A 391 4.80 9.79 8.38
C ALA A 391 5.99 9.12 9.07
N ASN A 392 6.97 9.90 9.54
CA ASN A 392 8.06 9.39 10.37
C ASN A 392 7.55 8.80 11.69
N ALA A 393 6.55 9.43 12.33
CA ALA A 393 5.98 8.92 13.57
C ALA A 393 5.25 7.59 13.35
N VAL A 394 4.47 7.46 12.28
CA VAL A 394 3.74 6.23 11.95
C VAL A 394 4.70 5.10 11.62
N GLY A 395 5.70 5.34 10.76
CA GLY A 395 6.73 4.34 10.45
C GLY A 395 7.53 3.92 11.69
N ALA A 396 7.93 4.86 12.54
CA ALA A 396 8.66 4.55 13.77
C ALA A 396 7.79 3.83 14.81
N ALA A 397 6.50 4.15 14.91
CA ALA A 397 5.57 3.44 15.79
C ALA A 397 5.35 1.99 15.32
N THR A 398 5.25 1.75 14.01
CA THR A 398 5.17 0.39 13.46
C THR A 398 6.44 -0.39 13.78
N ALA A 399 7.60 0.28 13.74
CA ALA A 399 8.88 -0.37 14.06
C ALA A 399 9.01 -0.86 15.51
N MET A 400 8.13 -0.41 16.40
CA MET A 400 8.08 -0.85 17.80
C MET A 400 7.27 -2.14 17.99
N GLY A 401 6.52 -2.58 16.98
CA GLY A 401 5.78 -3.85 16.95
C GLY A 401 6.62 -4.99 16.36
N CYS A 402 6.10 -6.22 16.47
CA CYS A 402 6.70 -7.41 15.86
C CYS A 402 5.91 -7.76 14.59
N GLY A 403 6.56 -7.75 13.43
CA GLY A 403 5.92 -7.98 12.13
C GLY A 403 5.02 -6.85 11.65
N ALA A 404 4.32 -7.11 10.54
CA ALA A 404 3.34 -6.20 9.93
C ALA A 404 1.91 -6.78 9.99
N GLY A 405 1.05 -6.44 9.03
CA GLY A 405 -0.36 -6.80 9.03
C GLY A 405 -1.09 -6.21 10.24
N ARG A 406 -1.66 -7.06 11.09
CA ARG A 406 -2.40 -6.61 12.28
C ARG A 406 -1.50 -5.90 13.30
N ASN A 407 -0.18 -6.09 13.22
CA ASN A 407 0.82 -5.50 14.12
C ASN A 407 1.28 -4.09 13.72
N VAL A 408 0.80 -3.55 12.59
CA VAL A 408 1.00 -2.14 12.20
C VAL A 408 0.57 -1.19 13.33
N ALA A 409 1.17 -0.01 13.47
CA ALA A 409 0.84 0.87 14.59
C ALA A 409 -0.63 1.33 14.61
N HIS A 410 -1.23 1.33 15.80
CA HIS A 410 -2.49 2.03 16.06
C HIS A 410 -2.24 3.52 16.32
N LEU A 411 -3.25 4.36 16.03
CA LEU A 411 -3.18 5.80 16.19
C LEU A 411 -2.76 6.24 17.62
N ASN A 412 -3.14 5.49 18.66
CA ASN A 412 -2.73 5.81 20.03
C ASN A 412 -1.21 5.73 20.23
N GLN A 413 -0.53 4.74 19.63
CA GLN A 413 0.93 4.62 19.68
C GLN A 413 1.58 5.80 18.94
N VAL A 414 1.04 6.18 17.80
CA VAL A 414 1.50 7.34 17.00
C VAL A 414 1.36 8.64 17.80
N LYS A 415 0.19 8.89 18.41
CA LYS A 415 -0.06 10.07 19.25
C LYS A 415 0.90 10.14 20.43
N GLU A 416 1.14 9.02 21.11
CA GLU A 416 2.09 8.94 22.22
C GLU A 416 3.52 9.27 21.77
N LEU A 417 3.95 8.72 20.63
CA LEU A 417 5.28 8.99 20.07
C LEU A 417 5.45 10.48 19.71
N LEU A 418 4.45 11.09 19.08
CA LEU A 418 4.44 12.53 18.78
C LEU A 418 4.56 13.38 20.06
N ARG A 419 3.81 13.04 21.12
CA ARG A 419 3.86 13.75 22.41
C ARG A 419 5.22 13.66 23.08
N ARG A 420 5.90 12.50 22.99
CA ARG A 420 7.28 12.35 23.52
C ARG A 420 8.30 13.21 22.80
N SER A 421 8.03 13.60 21.56
CA SER A 421 8.84 14.55 20.80
C SER A 421 10.33 14.19 20.69
N ASN A 422 10.64 12.89 20.71
CA ASN A 422 12.02 12.40 20.74
C ASN A 422 12.54 12.07 19.34
N LEU A 423 13.01 13.08 18.61
CA LEU A 423 13.70 12.91 17.32
C LEU A 423 15.12 12.35 17.45
N ASN A 424 15.54 11.61 16.42
CA ASN A 424 16.93 11.25 16.12
C ASN A 424 17.56 12.38 15.27
N GLU A 425 17.77 13.53 15.91
CA GLU A 425 18.31 14.72 15.25
C GLU A 425 19.85 14.66 15.23
N ASP A 426 20.41 14.48 14.04
CA ASP A 426 21.84 14.58 13.76
C ASP A 426 22.10 15.88 12.98
N GLU A 427 22.45 16.94 13.71
CA GLU A 427 22.66 18.27 13.13
C GLU A 427 23.75 18.26 12.06
N ASN A 428 24.85 17.55 12.28
CA ASN A 428 25.95 17.48 11.32
C ASN A 428 25.51 16.80 10.02
N PHE A 429 24.73 15.72 10.11
CA PHE A 429 24.18 15.06 8.92
C PHE A 429 23.31 16.02 8.10
N TRP A 430 22.37 16.70 8.76
CA TRP A 430 21.43 17.61 8.07
C TRP A 430 22.12 18.87 7.54
N GLU A 431 23.07 19.44 8.27
CA GLU A 431 23.85 20.57 7.81
C GLU A 431 24.69 20.20 6.58
N ASN A 432 25.40 19.07 6.61
CA ASN A 432 26.19 18.61 5.48
C ASN A 432 25.32 18.32 4.26
N LEU A 433 24.20 17.62 4.46
CA LEU A 433 23.28 17.29 3.37
C LEU A 433 22.68 18.55 2.76
N LEU A 434 22.28 19.54 3.56
CA LEU A 434 21.60 20.73 3.06
C LEU A 434 22.55 21.78 2.49
N LYS A 435 23.79 21.87 2.99
CA LYS A 435 24.75 22.94 2.65
C LYS A 435 24.94 23.12 1.15
N GLU A 436 24.90 22.04 0.38
CA GLU A 436 25.08 22.06 -1.07
C GLU A 436 23.82 22.49 -1.86
N HIS A 437 22.66 22.57 -1.19
CA HIS A 437 21.35 22.79 -1.84
C HIS A 437 20.60 24.05 -1.36
N LEU A 438 21.18 24.82 -0.43
CA LEU A 438 20.54 26.00 0.18
C LEU A 438 20.32 27.17 -0.80
N ASP A 439 21.01 27.17 -1.94
CA ASP A 439 20.98 28.26 -2.92
C ASP A 439 19.88 28.11 -4.00
N ASP A 440 19.16 26.99 -4.02
CA ASP A 440 18.22 26.67 -5.11
C ASP A 440 16.74 26.72 -4.71
N LEU A 441 16.37 26.22 -3.52
CA LEU A 441 14.97 26.06 -3.12
C LEU A 441 14.70 26.49 -1.67
N GLU A 442 13.45 26.90 -1.38
CA GLU A 442 13.01 27.12 -0.01
C GLU A 442 13.07 25.79 0.76
N THR A 443 13.82 25.77 1.87
CA THR A 443 14.05 24.56 2.65
C THR A 443 13.46 24.71 4.05
N MET A 444 12.60 23.76 4.44
CA MET A 444 12.02 23.69 5.78
C MET A 444 12.49 22.44 6.51
N VAL A 445 13.04 22.60 7.71
CA VAL A 445 13.55 21.48 8.52
C VAL A 445 12.83 21.41 9.86
N LEU A 446 12.30 20.25 10.20
CA LEU A 446 11.78 19.96 11.53
C LEU A 446 12.93 19.85 12.54
N THR A 447 12.79 20.51 13.69
CA THR A 447 13.81 20.48 14.76
C THR A 447 13.17 20.41 16.14
N LYS A 448 13.89 19.84 17.12
CA LYS A 448 13.52 19.96 18.54
C LYS A 448 13.72 21.38 19.07
N ALA A 449 14.70 22.11 18.52
CA ALA A 449 15.12 23.40 19.06
C ALA A 449 14.05 24.49 18.84
N SER A 450 13.86 25.34 19.84
CA SER A 450 12.97 26.51 19.79
C SER A 450 13.63 27.73 19.13
N VAL A 451 14.43 27.51 18.07
CA VAL A 451 15.28 28.56 17.49
C VAL A 451 14.73 29.04 16.15
N ASN A 452 14.31 30.30 16.12
CA ASN A 452 14.07 31.09 14.90
C ASN A 452 15.42 31.56 14.31
N GLY A 453 16.25 30.63 13.86
CA GLY A 453 17.50 30.95 13.17
C GLY A 453 17.24 31.12 11.69
N PHE A 454 17.07 32.37 11.23
CA PHE A 454 16.96 32.70 9.81
C PHE A 454 18.36 32.70 9.17
N ASN A 455 18.67 31.65 8.42
CA ASN A 455 19.47 31.81 7.21
C ASN A 455 18.45 32.03 6.09
N ASN A 456 18.61 33.03 5.22
CA ASN A 456 17.50 33.59 4.40
C ASN A 456 16.60 32.59 3.63
N ARG A 457 17.05 31.36 3.37
CA ARG A 457 16.28 30.29 2.70
C ARG A 457 16.03 29.02 3.53
N LEU A 458 16.70 28.86 4.68
CA LEU A 458 16.51 27.74 5.60
C LEU A 458 15.56 28.15 6.73
N LYS A 459 14.37 27.55 6.73
CA LYS A 459 13.37 27.74 7.78
C LYS A 459 13.36 26.53 8.70
N ARG A 460 13.24 26.78 10.01
CA ARG A 460 13.13 25.73 11.02
C ARG A 460 11.69 25.66 11.55
N ALA A 461 11.12 24.47 11.58
CA ALA A 461 9.82 24.20 12.17
C ALA A 461 10.00 23.50 13.52
N SER A 462 9.55 24.14 14.59
CA SER A 462 9.58 23.53 15.93
C SER A 462 8.64 22.34 16.01
N LEU A 463 9.16 21.18 16.43
CA LEU A 463 8.38 19.97 16.63
C LEU A 463 7.20 20.18 17.58
N GLN A 464 7.39 20.94 18.66
CA GLN A 464 6.31 21.22 19.62
C GLN A 464 5.12 21.91 18.94
N LYS A 465 5.38 22.92 18.11
CA LYS A 465 4.34 23.61 17.34
C LYS A 465 3.63 22.65 16.39
N VAL A 466 4.42 21.88 15.63
CA VAL A 466 3.89 20.89 14.67
C VAL A 466 2.99 19.88 15.36
N VAL A 467 3.41 19.33 16.51
CA VAL A 467 2.64 18.35 17.29
C VAL A 467 1.34 18.96 17.84
N CYS A 468 1.38 20.18 18.38
CA CYS A 468 0.19 20.86 18.89
C CYS A 468 -0.89 21.06 17.82
N GLU A 469 -0.49 21.32 16.57
CA GLU A 469 -1.42 21.52 15.45
C GLU A 469 -1.84 20.20 14.77
N LEU A 470 -1.01 19.16 14.82
CA LEU A 470 -1.28 17.84 14.25
C LEU A 470 -2.24 16.99 15.09
N LEU A 471 -2.05 16.94 16.41
CA LEU A 471 -2.81 16.04 17.28
C LEU A 471 -4.34 16.22 17.16
N PRO A 472 -4.90 17.45 17.17
CA PRO A 472 -6.35 17.63 17.02
C PRO A 472 -6.89 17.12 15.68
N LYS A 473 -6.10 17.23 14.60
CA LYS A 473 -6.49 16.75 13.27
C LYS A 473 -6.58 15.23 13.22
N LEU A 474 -5.64 14.56 13.89
CA LEU A 474 -5.65 13.10 14.02
C LEU A 474 -6.83 12.59 14.85
N GLU A 475 -7.11 13.27 15.96
CA GLU A 475 -8.24 12.93 16.84
C GLU A 475 -9.59 13.12 16.14
N HIS A 476 -9.73 14.18 15.33
CA HIS A 476 -10.93 14.41 14.55
C HIS A 476 -11.14 13.36 13.44
N ALA A 477 -10.08 12.96 12.74
CA ALA A 477 -10.16 11.92 11.71
C ALA A 477 -10.64 10.58 12.28
N GLN A 478 -10.17 10.22 13.48
CA GLN A 478 -10.60 9.01 14.19
C GLN A 478 -12.08 9.04 14.56
N ALA A 479 -12.58 10.18 15.05
CA ALA A 479 -13.99 10.33 15.47
C ALA A 479 -14.97 10.17 14.29
N ASN A 480 -14.60 10.62 13.10
CA ASN A 480 -15.44 10.52 11.91
C ASN A 480 -15.59 9.08 11.38
N GLN A 481 -14.68 8.15 11.72
CA GLN A 481 -14.86 6.73 11.44
C GLN A 481 -15.85 6.06 12.40
N VAL A 482 -15.75 6.34 13.71
CA VAL A 482 -16.61 5.70 14.72
C VAL A 482 -18.08 6.10 14.56
N GLY A 483 -18.36 7.31 14.05
CA GLY A 483 -19.72 7.78 13.78
C GLY A 483 -20.34 7.30 12.45
N ALA A 484 -19.58 6.59 11.61
CA ALA A 484 -20.02 6.11 10.30
C ALA A 484 -20.27 4.59 10.24
N CYS A 485 -19.98 3.86 11.32
CA CYS A 485 -20.27 2.43 11.48
C CYS A 485 -21.66 2.17 12.03
#